data_AF-A0A971CJM4-F1
#
_entry.id   AF-A0A971CJM4-F1
#
_cell.length_a   1.000
_cell.length_b   1.000
_cell.length_c   1.000
_cell.angle_alpha   90.00
_cell.angle_beta   90.00
_cell.angle_gamma   90.00
#
_symmetry.space_group_name_H-M   'P 1'
#
loop_
_entity.id
_entity.type
_entity.pdbx_description
1 polymer ?
#
loop_
_entity_poly.entity_id
_entity_poly.type
_entity_poly.pdbx_seq_one_letter_code
_entity_poly.pdbx_strand_id
1 'polypeptide(L)'
;MGKYDSSLTRVVPIFDALMDRDPTGCSWLPVILKIGSFSSRGFNGLTINSLIDGHGRWWGRQERQLDPPKALLRWLIMNVKKPMSEACWGSDETRNKRELLVAGHPETRAEALLLLESRPAQRAWYVLEGQSRPDAYLETERLILVIEGKRTERESTTTTNWMRRRSQILRHMDASWEIRGNKKVFGTMLVEGPGGAEAVTPSEHWQKEAESQIKPDMIDASLPHRTPVERKQIAEGFLGVATWQRLCSELDLPWPSIANIRQTVI
;
A
#
# COMPACT_ATOMS: atom_id res chain seq x y z
N MET A 1 -14.31 2.45 15.15
CA MET A 1 -14.41 2.51 13.67
C MET A 1 -14.68 3.95 13.29
N GLY A 2 -13.80 4.57 12.49
CA GLY A 2 -13.95 5.95 12.08
C GLY A 2 -15.22 6.12 11.24
N LYS A 3 -15.97 7.19 11.47
CA LYS A 3 -17.25 7.51 10.81
C LYS A 3 -17.15 7.66 9.28
N TYR A 4 -15.94 7.63 8.72
CA TYR A 4 -15.63 7.85 7.31
C TYR A 4 -14.52 6.89 6.82
N ASP A 5 -14.88 5.65 6.54
CA ASP A 5 -14.00 4.67 5.90
C ASP A 5 -13.86 5.03 4.40
N SER A 6 -12.66 5.46 3.97
CA SER A 6 -12.40 5.87 2.58
C SER A 6 -12.60 4.71 1.60
N SER A 7 -12.23 3.49 1.99
CA SER A 7 -12.44 2.28 1.19
C SER A 7 -13.91 2.09 0.84
N LEU A 8 -14.83 2.27 1.80
CA LEU A 8 -16.26 2.09 1.55
C LEU A 8 -16.94 3.30 0.89
N THR A 9 -16.45 4.52 1.13
CA THR A 9 -17.16 5.76 0.75
C THR A 9 -16.57 6.51 -0.44
N ARG A 10 -15.40 6.11 -0.92
CA ARG A 10 -14.75 6.66 -2.12
C ARG A 10 -14.29 5.55 -3.05
N VAL A 11 -13.52 4.61 -2.54
CA VAL A 11 -12.90 3.57 -3.38
C VAL A 11 -13.98 2.68 -3.99
N VAL A 12 -14.82 2.04 -3.19
CA VAL A 12 -15.86 1.13 -3.67
C VAL A 12 -16.75 1.78 -4.74
N PRO A 13 -17.42 2.94 -4.51
CA PRO A 13 -18.30 3.51 -5.52
C PRO A 13 -17.61 3.91 -6.83
N ILE A 14 -16.36 4.38 -6.77
CA ILE A 14 -15.61 4.80 -7.96
C ILE A 14 -15.12 3.57 -8.73
N PHE A 15 -14.41 2.66 -8.08
CA PHE A 15 -13.85 1.48 -8.75
C PHE A 15 -14.94 0.51 -9.21
N ASP A 16 -16.08 0.45 -8.51
CA ASP A 16 -17.20 -0.34 -8.99
C ASP A 16 -17.79 0.21 -10.28
N ALA A 17 -18.00 1.54 -10.36
CA ALA A 17 -18.48 2.18 -11.59
C ALA A 17 -17.50 2.01 -12.76
N LEU A 18 -16.19 2.05 -12.50
CA LEU A 18 -15.17 1.80 -13.51
C LEU A 18 -15.19 0.35 -14.02
N MET A 19 -15.26 -0.62 -13.10
CA MET A 19 -15.35 -2.04 -13.47
C MET A 19 -16.66 -2.38 -14.19
N ASP A 20 -17.78 -1.78 -13.79
CA ASP A 20 -19.08 -2.01 -14.43
C ASP A 20 -19.10 -1.44 -15.86
N ARG A 21 -18.43 -0.30 -16.07
CA ARG A 21 -18.32 0.35 -17.39
C ARG A 21 -17.35 -0.38 -18.32
N ASP A 22 -16.18 -0.76 -17.83
CA ASP A 22 -15.18 -1.51 -18.58
C ASP A 22 -14.41 -2.47 -17.65
N PRO A 23 -14.82 -3.76 -17.62
CA PRO A 23 -14.16 -4.78 -16.80
C PRO A 23 -12.71 -5.05 -17.21
N THR A 24 -12.31 -4.70 -18.44
CA THR A 24 -10.94 -4.91 -18.91
C THR A 24 -9.98 -3.85 -18.39
N GLY A 25 -10.49 -2.71 -17.92
CA GLY A 25 -9.67 -1.59 -17.47
C GLY A 25 -9.01 -0.77 -18.57
N CYS A 26 -9.19 -1.14 -19.84
CA CYS A 26 -8.56 -0.45 -20.98
C CYS A 26 -8.93 1.04 -21.04
N SER A 27 -10.18 1.38 -20.71
CA SER A 27 -10.68 2.75 -20.82
C SER A 27 -10.28 3.67 -19.67
N TRP A 28 -9.83 3.12 -18.52
CA TRP A 28 -9.64 3.93 -17.30
C TRP A 28 -8.31 3.72 -16.59
N LEU A 29 -7.68 2.54 -16.67
CA LEU A 29 -6.39 2.28 -16.03
C LEU A 29 -5.27 3.23 -16.54
N PRO A 30 -5.19 3.54 -17.86
CA PRO A 30 -4.22 4.52 -18.35
C PRO A 30 -4.40 5.94 -17.79
N VAL A 31 -5.62 6.32 -17.43
CA VAL A 31 -5.88 7.61 -16.78
C VAL A 31 -5.33 7.59 -15.36
N ILE A 32 -5.65 6.54 -14.58
CA ILE A 32 -5.16 6.40 -13.19
C ILE A 32 -3.63 6.45 -13.12
N LEU A 33 -2.95 5.80 -14.06
CA LEU A 33 -1.48 5.78 -14.12
C LEU A 33 -0.86 7.15 -14.45
N LYS A 34 -1.65 8.09 -14.99
CA LYS A 34 -1.19 9.42 -15.42
C LYS A 34 -1.57 10.57 -14.50
N ILE A 35 -2.58 10.42 -13.64
CA ILE A 35 -3.09 11.53 -12.81
C ILE A 35 -2.17 11.91 -11.64
N GLY A 36 -1.31 10.99 -11.19
CA GLY A 36 -0.42 11.24 -10.05
C GLY A 36 0.60 12.35 -10.32
N SER A 37 0.95 13.12 -9.30
CA SER A 37 1.88 14.26 -9.38
C SER A 37 3.28 13.93 -9.92
N PHE A 38 3.68 12.65 -9.90
CA PHE A 38 4.98 12.16 -10.41
C PHE A 38 4.85 11.22 -11.61
N SER A 39 3.69 11.16 -12.27
CA SER A 39 3.42 10.20 -13.35
C SER A 39 4.40 10.28 -14.52
N SER A 40 4.99 11.45 -14.77
CA SER A 40 6.02 11.67 -15.80
C SER A 40 7.34 10.92 -15.54
N ARG A 41 7.57 10.41 -14.33
CA ARG A 41 8.84 9.76 -13.93
C ARG A 41 8.89 8.27 -14.26
N GLY A 42 7.77 7.55 -14.20
CA GLY A 42 7.76 6.08 -14.20
C GLY A 42 7.10 5.42 -15.41
N PHE A 43 6.31 6.16 -16.18
CA PHE A 43 5.36 5.57 -17.12
C PHE A 43 5.81 5.58 -18.61
N ASN A 44 7.00 6.11 -18.92
CA ASN A 44 7.44 6.28 -20.31
C ASN A 44 7.59 4.94 -21.07
N GLY A 45 6.80 4.76 -22.14
CA GLY A 45 6.92 3.64 -23.07
C GLY A 45 6.23 2.34 -22.66
N LEU A 46 5.49 2.32 -21.53
CA LEU A 46 4.70 1.14 -21.15
C LEU A 46 3.37 1.11 -21.92
N THR A 47 3.21 0.11 -22.78
CA THR A 47 1.88 -0.25 -23.28
C THR A 47 1.10 -0.86 -22.12
N ILE A 48 0.07 -0.15 -21.66
CA ILE A 48 -0.89 -0.68 -20.70
C ILE A 48 -1.86 -1.56 -21.49
N ASN A 49 -1.93 -2.81 -21.08
CA ASN A 49 -2.93 -3.75 -21.56
C ASN A 49 -4.12 -3.75 -20.59
N SER A 50 -5.08 -4.62 -20.85
CA SER A 50 -6.16 -4.91 -19.92
C SER A 50 -5.64 -5.45 -18.58
N LEU A 51 -6.49 -5.35 -17.57
CA LEU A 51 -6.41 -6.19 -16.37
C LEU A 51 -6.30 -7.67 -16.78
N ILE A 52 -5.67 -8.47 -15.91
CA ILE A 52 -5.60 -9.92 -16.12
C ILE A 52 -7.00 -10.54 -16.19
N ASP A 53 -7.14 -11.65 -16.92
CA ASP A 53 -8.41 -12.36 -17.00
C ASP A 53 -8.88 -12.79 -15.61
N GLY A 54 -10.16 -12.54 -15.33
CA GLY A 54 -10.76 -12.84 -14.03
C GLY A 54 -10.27 -11.94 -12.88
N HIS A 55 -9.68 -10.78 -13.18
CA HIS A 55 -9.30 -9.82 -12.15
C HIS A 55 -10.50 -9.46 -11.24
N GLY A 56 -10.36 -9.73 -9.94
CA GLY A 56 -11.39 -9.47 -8.94
C GLY A 56 -11.52 -8.00 -8.53
N ARG A 57 -12.55 -7.70 -7.73
CA ARG A 57 -12.75 -6.37 -7.12
C ARG A 57 -11.94 -6.27 -5.83
N TRP A 58 -10.63 -6.07 -5.97
CA TRP A 58 -9.70 -6.03 -4.84
C TRP A 58 -9.70 -4.69 -4.10
N TRP A 59 -10.87 -4.28 -3.61
CA TRP A 59 -11.11 -3.07 -2.82
C TRP A 59 -12.27 -3.26 -1.84
N GLY A 60 -12.43 -2.33 -0.88
CA GLY A 60 -13.48 -2.38 0.13
C GLY A 60 -13.41 -3.65 0.99
N ARG A 61 -14.50 -4.42 1.07
CA ARG A 61 -14.51 -5.66 1.86
C ARG A 61 -13.63 -6.77 1.28
N GLN A 62 -13.19 -6.63 0.04
CA GLN A 62 -12.38 -7.59 -0.70
C GLN A 62 -10.95 -7.07 -0.92
N GLU A 63 -10.47 -6.07 -0.17
CA GLU A 63 -9.08 -5.60 -0.25
C GLU A 63 -8.07 -6.76 -0.25
N ARG A 64 -7.18 -6.76 -1.24
CA ARG A 64 -6.16 -7.81 -1.37
C ARG A 64 -5.19 -7.73 -0.21
N GLN A 65 -5.03 -8.85 0.49
CA GLN A 65 -4.00 -8.99 1.52
C GLN A 65 -2.66 -9.27 0.84
N LEU A 66 -1.66 -8.47 1.17
CA LEU A 66 -0.29 -8.65 0.69
C LEU A 66 0.61 -9.01 1.88
N ASP A 67 1.23 -10.18 1.81
CA ASP A 67 2.17 -10.64 2.83
C ASP A 67 3.43 -9.75 2.84
N PRO A 68 4.02 -9.49 4.02
CA PRO A 68 5.29 -8.79 4.10
C PRO A 68 6.37 -9.59 3.37
N PRO A 69 7.33 -8.93 2.68
CA PRO A 69 8.42 -9.64 2.04
C PRO A 69 9.21 -10.51 3.01
N LYS A 70 9.55 -11.74 2.59
CA LYS A 70 10.33 -12.65 3.42
C LYS A 70 11.70 -12.05 3.75
N ALA A 71 12.28 -11.34 2.79
CA ALA A 71 13.53 -10.58 2.98
C ALA A 71 13.42 -9.51 4.08
N LEU A 72 12.27 -8.81 4.20
CA LEU A 72 12.03 -7.86 5.28
C LEU A 72 11.93 -8.56 6.63
N LEU A 73 11.15 -9.65 6.71
CA LEU A 73 11.02 -10.41 7.96
C LEU A 73 12.37 -10.95 8.43
N ARG A 74 13.21 -11.44 7.51
CA ARG A 74 14.59 -11.84 7.79
C ARG A 74 15.41 -10.67 8.32
N TRP A 75 15.33 -9.51 7.68
CA TRP A 75 16.04 -8.31 8.15
C TRP A 75 15.59 -7.89 9.54
N LEU A 76 14.28 -7.92 9.82
CA LEU A 76 13.73 -7.60 11.13
C LEU A 76 14.22 -8.58 12.20
N ILE A 77 14.20 -9.89 11.96
CA ILE A 77 14.76 -10.88 12.90
C ILE A 77 16.21 -10.55 13.29
N MET A 78 17.00 -10.04 12.35
CA MET A 78 18.40 -9.70 12.58
C MET A 78 18.62 -8.31 13.20
N ASN A 79 17.69 -7.37 13.03
CA ASN A 79 17.90 -5.95 13.35
C ASN A 79 16.78 -5.34 14.23
N VAL A 80 15.87 -6.16 14.74
CA VAL A 80 14.68 -5.71 15.47
C VAL A 80 15.07 -4.88 16.70
N LYS A 81 14.32 -3.81 16.90
CA LYS A 81 14.36 -2.98 18.11
C LYS A 81 13.06 -3.16 18.87
N LYS A 82 13.04 -2.71 20.13
CA LYS A 82 11.82 -2.71 20.95
C LYS A 82 10.65 -2.09 20.17
N PRO A 83 9.45 -2.67 20.26
CA PRO A 83 8.28 -2.18 19.56
C PRO A 83 7.84 -0.82 20.11
N MET A 84 6.98 -0.13 19.37
CA MET A 84 6.46 1.19 19.74
C MET A 84 5.43 1.15 20.87
N SER A 85 4.84 -0.01 21.15
CA SER A 85 3.80 -0.19 22.17
C SER A 85 3.96 -1.53 22.88
N GLU A 86 3.74 -1.56 24.19
CA GLU A 86 3.79 -2.78 25.01
C GLU A 86 2.79 -3.85 24.52
N ALA A 87 1.65 -3.44 23.95
CA ALA A 87 0.67 -4.38 23.39
C ALA A 87 1.23 -5.22 22.23
N CYS A 88 2.34 -4.78 21.61
CA CYS A 88 2.96 -5.48 20.49
C CYS A 88 3.75 -6.71 20.94
N TRP A 89 4.08 -6.85 22.22
CA TRP A 89 4.86 -7.98 22.73
C TRP A 89 4.09 -9.30 22.65
N GLY A 90 2.76 -9.30 22.77
CA GLY A 90 1.92 -10.51 22.73
C GLY A 90 1.72 -11.14 24.10
N SER A 91 1.42 -12.45 24.13
CA SER A 91 1.34 -13.24 25.37
C SER A 91 2.71 -13.34 26.06
N ASP A 92 2.74 -13.77 27.33
CA ASP A 92 4.00 -13.90 28.10
C ASP A 92 5.05 -14.76 27.39
N GLU A 93 4.63 -15.91 26.83
CA GLU A 93 5.53 -16.79 26.06
C GLU A 93 6.07 -16.10 24.79
N THR A 94 5.20 -15.41 24.05
CA THR A 94 5.57 -14.66 22.85
C THR A 94 6.50 -13.49 23.18
N ARG A 95 6.22 -12.81 24.29
CA ARG A 95 7.02 -11.71 24.83
C ARG A 95 8.42 -12.19 25.17
N ASN A 96 8.57 -13.28 25.93
CA ASN A 96 9.87 -13.83 26.29
C ASN A 96 10.75 -14.11 25.04
N LYS A 97 10.17 -14.75 24.02
CA LYS A 97 10.89 -15.00 22.75
C LYS A 97 11.26 -13.71 22.02
N ARG A 98 10.38 -12.73 21.98
CA ARG A 98 10.65 -11.44 21.33
C ARG A 98 11.66 -10.59 22.09
N GLU A 99 11.66 -10.62 23.42
CA GLU A 99 12.66 -9.93 24.24
C GLU A 99 14.06 -10.52 23.99
N LEU A 100 14.17 -11.86 23.93
CA LEU A 100 15.42 -12.52 23.53
C LEU A 100 15.84 -12.16 22.11
N LEU A 101 14.89 -12.04 21.17
CA LEU A 101 15.16 -11.64 19.80
C LEU A 101 15.68 -10.20 19.71
N VAL A 102 15.07 -9.27 20.46
CA VAL A 102 15.52 -7.87 20.59
C VAL A 102 16.88 -7.76 21.28
N ALA A 103 17.16 -8.61 22.28
CA ALA A 103 18.47 -8.72 22.92
C ALA A 103 19.54 -9.35 22.00
N GLY A 104 19.13 -9.89 20.85
CA GLY A 104 20.03 -10.47 19.86
C GLY A 104 20.54 -11.86 20.20
N HIS A 105 19.79 -12.63 21.01
CA HIS A 105 20.19 -13.97 21.41
C HIS A 105 20.39 -14.89 20.18
N PRO A 106 21.58 -15.50 19.99
CA PRO A 106 21.90 -16.23 18.76
C PRO A 106 20.96 -17.40 18.47
N GLU A 107 20.64 -18.21 19.48
CA GLU A 107 19.78 -19.38 19.32
C GLU A 107 18.34 -19.00 18.94
N THR A 108 17.82 -17.93 19.56
CA THR A 108 16.47 -17.42 19.27
C THR A 108 16.40 -16.86 17.85
N ARG A 109 17.46 -16.20 17.37
CA ARG A 109 17.55 -15.76 15.97
C ARG A 109 17.59 -16.94 15.00
N ALA A 110 18.41 -17.95 15.29
CA ALA A 110 18.50 -19.16 14.46
C ALA A 110 17.14 -19.88 14.37
N GLU A 111 16.45 -20.02 15.50
CA GLU A 111 15.08 -20.57 15.55
C GLU A 111 14.10 -19.73 14.73
N ALA A 112 14.08 -18.40 14.91
CA ALA A 112 13.20 -17.50 14.17
C ALA A 112 13.42 -17.61 12.65
N LEU A 113 14.68 -17.67 12.21
CA LEU A 113 15.04 -17.83 10.80
C LEU A 113 14.58 -19.18 10.26
N LEU A 114 14.83 -20.27 11.00
CA LEU A 114 14.38 -21.61 10.60
C LEU A 114 12.85 -21.68 10.46
N LEU A 115 12.12 -21.08 11.41
CA LEU A 115 10.66 -21.02 11.38
C LEU A 115 10.14 -20.17 10.22
N LEU A 116 10.80 -19.04 9.92
CA LEU A 116 10.48 -18.21 8.76
C LEU A 116 10.70 -18.96 7.45
N GLU A 117 11.75 -19.80 7.37
CA GLU A 117 12.03 -20.57 6.16
C GLU A 117 11.06 -21.73 5.95
N SER A 118 10.70 -22.42 7.03
CA SER A 118 9.92 -23.67 6.98
C SER A 118 8.41 -23.46 6.95
N ARG A 119 7.90 -22.24 7.17
CA ARG A 119 6.46 -21.97 7.27
C ARG A 119 6.04 -20.75 6.47
N PRO A 120 4.79 -20.71 5.95
CA PRO A 120 4.19 -19.48 5.47
C PRO A 120 4.20 -18.40 6.57
N ALA A 121 4.29 -17.13 6.18
CA ALA A 121 4.26 -16.01 7.11
C ALA A 121 2.85 -15.85 7.73
N GLN A 122 2.57 -16.63 8.76
CA GLN A 122 1.36 -16.51 9.57
C GLN A 122 1.65 -15.77 10.87
N ARG A 123 0.60 -15.37 11.59
CA ARG A 123 0.75 -14.68 12.88
C ARG A 123 1.51 -15.57 13.87
N ALA A 124 2.77 -15.24 14.11
CA ALA A 124 3.67 -15.96 15.01
C ALA A 124 4.63 -14.99 15.71
N TRP A 125 5.32 -15.47 16.75
CA TRP A 125 6.22 -14.63 17.56
C TRP A 125 7.36 -14.01 16.73
N TYR A 126 7.84 -14.72 15.71
CA TYR A 126 8.92 -14.31 14.81
C TYR A 126 8.45 -13.46 13.61
N VAL A 127 7.13 -13.27 13.43
CA VAL A 127 6.56 -12.41 12.39
C VAL A 127 6.34 -11.01 12.97
N LEU A 128 7.22 -10.08 12.57
CA LEU A 128 7.34 -8.73 13.12
C LEU A 128 6.70 -7.66 12.22
N GLU A 129 6.14 -8.04 11.08
CA GLU A 129 5.27 -7.18 10.27
C GLU A 129 4.05 -7.99 9.84
N GLY A 130 2.85 -7.39 9.89
CA GLY A 130 1.63 -8.03 9.41
C GLY A 130 1.42 -7.84 7.92
N GLN A 131 0.35 -8.44 7.39
CA GLN A 131 -0.11 -8.17 6.04
C GLN A 131 -0.48 -6.70 5.85
N SER A 132 -0.22 -6.19 4.65
CA SER A 132 -0.70 -4.88 4.21
C SER A 132 -1.93 -5.05 3.33
N ARG A 133 -2.79 -4.03 3.28
CA ARG A 133 -4.01 -4.00 2.47
C ARG A 133 -4.09 -2.62 1.81
N PRO A 134 -3.71 -2.49 0.52
CA PRO A 134 -3.98 -1.25 -0.20
C PRO A 134 -5.48 -1.12 -0.41
N ASP A 135 -5.99 0.12 -0.42
CA ASP A 135 -7.44 0.34 -0.53
C ASP A 135 -7.98 -0.11 -1.90
N ALA A 136 -7.14 -0.07 -2.95
CA ALA A 136 -7.38 -0.79 -4.19
C ALA A 136 -6.10 -1.45 -4.74
N TYR A 137 -6.27 -2.62 -5.33
CA TYR A 137 -5.22 -3.38 -6.01
C TYR A 137 -5.63 -3.72 -7.44
N LEU A 138 -4.75 -3.43 -8.41
CA LEU A 138 -4.99 -3.66 -9.82
C LEU A 138 -3.80 -4.37 -10.46
N GLU A 139 -4.06 -5.38 -11.28
CA GLU A 139 -3.04 -6.20 -11.91
C GLU A 139 -3.33 -6.45 -13.39
N THR A 140 -2.29 -6.23 -14.21
CA THR A 140 -2.24 -6.60 -15.63
C THR A 140 -1.10 -7.59 -15.84
N GLU A 141 -0.95 -8.11 -17.05
CA GLU A 141 0.21 -8.94 -17.41
C GLU A 141 1.57 -8.26 -17.21
N ARG A 142 1.61 -6.92 -17.19
CA ARG A 142 2.87 -6.14 -17.19
C ARG A 142 3.10 -5.31 -15.93
N LEU A 143 2.07 -5.05 -15.14
CA LEU A 143 2.19 -4.22 -13.94
C LEU A 143 1.23 -4.61 -12.84
N ILE A 144 1.61 -4.23 -11.62
CA ILE A 144 0.78 -4.17 -10.42
C ILE A 144 0.67 -2.70 -10.02
N LEU A 145 -0.53 -2.22 -9.75
CA LEU A 145 -0.80 -0.89 -9.21
C LEU A 145 -1.50 -1.05 -7.85
N VAL A 146 -0.90 -0.45 -6.82
CA VAL A 146 -1.52 -0.31 -5.49
C VAL A 146 -1.94 1.13 -5.24
N ILE A 147 -3.10 1.31 -4.63
CA ILE A 147 -3.70 2.63 -4.42
C ILE A 147 -3.99 2.79 -2.93
N GLU A 148 -3.54 3.91 -2.38
CA GLU A 148 -3.85 4.35 -1.02
C GLU A 148 -4.80 5.56 -1.07
N GLY A 149 -6.00 5.38 -0.55
CA GLY A 149 -7.07 6.36 -0.47
C GLY A 149 -7.12 7.08 0.86
N LYS A 150 -6.92 8.40 0.87
CA LYS A 150 -7.10 9.25 2.05
C LYS A 150 -8.31 10.17 1.89
N ARG A 151 -8.99 10.44 3.00
CA ARG A 151 -10.20 11.28 3.03
C ARG A 151 -10.12 12.36 4.11
N THR A 152 -10.04 11.93 5.37
CA THR A 152 -10.02 12.85 6.53
C THR A 152 -8.73 12.78 7.33
N GLU A 153 -7.89 11.79 7.00
CA GLU A 153 -6.58 11.61 7.59
C GLU A 153 -5.75 12.85 7.34
N ARG A 154 -5.09 13.34 8.39
CA ARG A 154 -4.18 14.48 8.25
C ARG A 154 -2.85 14.06 7.66
N GLU A 155 -2.43 12.81 7.83
CA GLU A 155 -1.08 12.35 7.47
C GLU A 155 -1.10 10.89 7.03
N SER A 156 -0.10 10.48 6.28
CA SER A 156 0.11 9.06 5.97
C SER A 156 0.62 8.31 7.20
N THR A 157 0.23 7.06 7.38
CA THR A 157 0.89 6.22 8.39
C THR A 157 2.33 5.95 7.95
N THR A 158 3.28 6.37 8.79
CA THR A 158 4.72 6.25 8.54
C THR A 158 5.42 5.29 9.50
N THR A 159 4.66 4.53 10.29
CA THR A 159 5.20 3.60 11.28
C THR A 159 4.45 2.27 11.26
N THR A 160 5.12 1.22 11.71
CA THR A 160 4.49 -0.04 12.14
C THR A 160 4.90 -0.34 13.57
N ASN A 161 4.29 -1.36 14.17
CA ASN A 161 4.57 -1.78 15.54
C ASN A 161 6.07 -1.99 15.84
N TRP A 162 6.83 -2.47 14.84
CA TRP A 162 8.24 -2.84 14.98
C TRP A 162 9.20 -1.97 14.17
N MET A 163 8.69 -1.06 13.32
CA MET A 163 9.49 -0.13 12.53
C MET A 163 9.02 1.31 12.73
N ARG A 164 9.95 2.16 13.20
CA ARG A 164 9.70 3.59 13.42
C ARG A 164 9.52 4.41 12.15
N ARG A 165 9.97 3.89 11.01
CA ARG A 165 9.86 4.52 9.70
C ARG A 165 9.54 3.44 8.69
N ARG A 166 8.27 3.35 8.33
CA ARG A 166 7.69 2.38 7.41
C ARG A 166 6.45 3.02 6.78
N SER A 167 6.68 3.72 5.67
CA SER A 167 5.60 4.33 4.89
C SER A 167 4.58 3.29 4.46
N GLN A 168 3.29 3.60 4.64
CA GLN A 168 2.19 2.72 4.24
C GLN A 168 2.19 2.42 2.74
N ILE A 169 2.33 3.44 1.88
CA ILE A 169 2.36 3.21 0.42
C ILE A 169 3.61 2.41 0.01
N LEU A 170 4.78 2.70 0.59
CA LEU A 170 5.98 1.90 0.32
C LEU A 170 5.83 0.47 0.81
N ARG A 171 5.14 0.23 1.91
CA ARG A 171 4.84 -1.11 2.42
C ARG A 171 3.96 -1.91 1.44
N HIS A 172 2.94 -1.29 0.85
CA HIS A 172 2.12 -1.93 -0.19
C HIS A 172 2.93 -2.23 -1.46
N MET A 173 3.76 -1.28 -1.90
CA MET A 173 4.62 -1.46 -3.07
C MET A 173 5.69 -2.54 -2.83
N ASP A 174 6.31 -2.58 -1.66
CA ASP A 174 7.33 -3.56 -1.27
C ASP A 174 6.76 -4.98 -1.16
N ALA A 175 5.56 -5.13 -0.61
CA ALA A 175 4.84 -6.40 -0.59
C ALA A 175 4.48 -6.86 -2.01
N SER A 176 3.99 -5.93 -2.86
CA SER A 176 3.73 -6.21 -4.28
C SER A 176 5.00 -6.56 -5.05
N TRP A 177 6.13 -5.94 -4.67
CA TRP A 177 7.44 -6.20 -5.27
C TRP A 177 7.85 -7.66 -5.11
N GLU A 178 7.57 -8.27 -3.96
CA GLU A 178 7.89 -9.67 -3.69
C GLU A 178 7.20 -10.65 -4.65
N ILE A 179 5.97 -10.33 -5.07
CA ILE A 179 5.13 -11.21 -5.90
C ILE A 179 5.09 -10.81 -7.38
N ARG A 180 5.79 -9.73 -7.76
CA ARG A 180 5.62 -9.11 -9.09
C ARG A 180 6.08 -9.99 -10.26
N GLY A 181 6.97 -10.96 -10.03
CA GLY A 181 7.67 -11.65 -11.12
C GLY A 181 8.39 -10.64 -12.03
N ASN A 182 7.98 -10.58 -13.30
CA ASN A 182 8.52 -9.63 -14.28
C ASN A 182 7.72 -8.32 -14.41
N LYS A 183 6.65 -8.16 -13.62
CA LYS A 183 5.78 -6.98 -13.66
C LYS A 183 6.46 -5.76 -13.06
N LYS A 184 6.12 -4.58 -13.55
CA LYS A 184 6.41 -3.30 -12.87
C LYS A 184 5.47 -3.13 -11.68
N VAL A 185 5.91 -2.43 -10.65
CA VAL A 185 5.07 -2.10 -9.49
C VAL A 185 4.93 -0.59 -9.41
N PHE A 186 3.69 -0.13 -9.37
CA PHE A 186 3.33 1.26 -9.20
C PHE A 186 2.51 1.47 -7.94
N GLY A 187 2.66 2.64 -7.34
CA GLY A 187 1.86 3.09 -6.21
C GLY A 187 1.35 4.51 -6.43
N THR A 188 0.13 4.81 -6.03
CA THR A 188 -0.38 6.19 -6.03
C THR A 188 -1.27 6.46 -4.83
N MET A 189 -1.31 7.72 -4.41
CA MET A 189 -2.23 8.20 -3.36
C MET A 189 -3.39 8.97 -4.00
N LEU A 190 -4.61 8.65 -3.59
CA LEU A 190 -5.81 9.38 -3.97
C LEU A 190 -6.41 10.05 -2.74
N VAL A 191 -6.51 11.38 -2.77
CA VAL A 191 -6.89 12.19 -1.62
C VAL A 191 -8.11 13.05 -1.90
N GLU A 192 -8.85 13.48 -0.87
CA GLU A 192 -9.93 14.46 -1.07
C GLU A 192 -9.33 15.87 -1.19
N GLY A 193 -9.60 16.56 -2.31
CA GLY A 193 -9.15 17.93 -2.53
C GLY A 193 -9.92 18.95 -1.67
N PRO A 194 -9.30 20.08 -1.27
CA PRO A 194 -9.98 21.14 -0.55
C PRO A 194 -10.87 21.94 -1.51
N GLY A 195 -12.18 21.98 -1.27
CA GLY A 195 -13.11 22.82 -2.05
C GLY A 195 -14.19 22.09 -2.86
N GLY A 196 -14.56 20.86 -2.49
CA GLY A 196 -15.70 20.18 -3.11
C GLY A 196 -15.35 19.59 -4.47
N ALA A 197 -16.23 19.71 -5.47
CA ALA A 197 -16.10 19.07 -6.78
C ALA A 197 -14.96 19.62 -7.64
N GLU A 198 -14.69 20.93 -7.55
CA GLU A 198 -13.68 21.61 -8.35
C GLU A 198 -12.23 21.38 -7.86
N ALA A 199 -12.06 20.64 -6.76
CA ALA A 199 -10.77 20.42 -6.13
C ALA A 199 -9.93 19.33 -6.83
N VAL A 200 -9.61 19.56 -8.10
CA VAL A 200 -8.85 18.64 -8.97
C VAL A 200 -7.34 18.62 -8.70
N THR A 201 -6.86 19.51 -7.83
CA THR A 201 -5.45 19.59 -7.44
C THR A 201 -5.28 19.20 -5.98
N PRO A 202 -4.31 18.33 -5.63
CA PRO A 202 -3.99 18.02 -4.24
C PRO A 202 -3.57 19.28 -3.47
N SER A 203 -3.91 19.36 -2.18
CA SER A 203 -3.43 20.45 -1.33
C SER A 203 -1.89 20.45 -1.23
N GLU A 204 -1.30 21.60 -0.92
CA GLU A 204 0.15 21.72 -0.70
C GLU A 204 0.65 20.70 0.34
N HIS A 205 -0.14 20.48 1.39
CA HIS A 205 0.12 19.47 2.40
C HIS A 205 0.29 18.06 1.79
N TRP A 206 -0.67 17.62 0.97
CA TRP A 206 -0.61 16.30 0.35
C TRP A 206 0.51 16.17 -0.69
N GLN A 207 0.87 17.27 -1.36
CA GLN A 207 2.03 17.29 -2.25
C GLN A 207 3.33 17.07 -1.46
N LYS A 208 3.52 17.79 -0.35
CA LYS A 208 4.66 17.59 0.56
C LYS A 208 4.70 16.19 1.17
N GLU A 209 3.54 15.65 1.53
CA GLU A 209 3.43 14.27 2.03
C GLU A 209 3.84 13.25 0.97
N ALA A 210 3.42 13.41 -0.28
CA ALA A 210 3.84 12.53 -1.38
C ALA A 210 5.34 12.63 -1.65
N GLU A 211 5.90 13.84 -1.67
CA GLU A 211 7.35 14.05 -1.80
C GLU A 211 8.14 13.39 -0.66
N SER A 212 7.63 13.44 0.57
CA SER A 212 8.29 12.85 1.73
C SER A 212 8.42 11.33 1.64
N GLN A 213 7.49 10.65 0.93
CA GLN A 213 7.53 9.19 0.76
C GLN A 213 8.74 8.71 -0.03
N ILE A 214 9.26 9.53 -0.95
CA ILE A 214 10.37 9.17 -1.84
C ILE A 214 11.69 9.84 -1.48
N LYS A 215 11.75 10.54 -0.34
CA LYS A 215 13.03 11.05 0.17
C LYS A 215 13.96 9.88 0.52
N PRO A 216 15.28 10.00 0.26
CA PRO A 216 16.22 8.91 0.49
C PRO A 216 16.14 8.32 1.91
N ASP A 217 15.99 9.17 2.92
CA ASP A 217 15.89 8.74 4.31
C ASP A 217 14.59 7.96 4.63
N MET A 218 13.47 8.28 3.97
CA MET A 218 12.23 7.53 4.08
C MET A 218 12.33 6.17 3.37
N ILE A 219 12.92 6.15 2.17
CA ILE A 219 13.12 4.94 1.37
C ILE A 219 14.05 3.97 2.09
N ASP A 220 15.22 4.44 2.53
CA ASP A 220 16.22 3.61 3.21
C ASP A 220 15.70 3.04 4.52
N ALA A 221 14.96 3.84 5.29
CA ALA A 221 14.40 3.39 6.55
C ALA A 221 13.19 2.46 6.37
N SER A 222 12.36 2.69 5.34
CA SER A 222 11.19 1.85 5.04
C SER A 222 11.57 0.54 4.37
N LEU A 223 12.65 0.49 3.57
CA LEU A 223 13.05 -0.65 2.75
C LEU A 223 14.48 -1.15 3.07
N PRO A 224 14.83 -1.36 4.35
CA PRO A 224 16.21 -1.61 4.74
C PRO A 224 16.74 -2.95 4.22
N HIS A 225 15.86 -3.90 3.92
CA HIS A 225 16.17 -5.22 3.33
C HIS A 225 16.42 -5.20 1.83
N ARG A 226 16.01 -4.12 1.12
CA ARG A 226 16.20 -4.00 -0.33
C ARG A 226 17.56 -3.41 -0.66
N THR A 227 18.09 -3.76 -1.82
CA THR A 227 19.33 -3.17 -2.36
C THR A 227 19.09 -1.71 -2.80
N PRO A 228 20.14 -0.88 -2.94
CA PRO A 228 19.99 0.49 -3.45
C PRO A 228 19.31 0.57 -4.83
N VAL A 229 19.57 -0.42 -5.71
CA VAL A 229 18.95 -0.49 -7.04
C VAL A 229 17.45 -0.75 -6.94
N GLU A 230 17.04 -1.72 -6.13
CA GLU A 230 15.62 -2.02 -5.91
C GLU A 230 14.90 -0.85 -5.23
N ARG A 231 15.53 -0.21 -4.23
CA ARG A 231 14.98 0.98 -3.56
C ARG A 231 14.71 2.10 -4.55
N LYS A 232 15.66 2.36 -5.46
CA LYS A 232 15.50 3.35 -6.53
C LYS A 232 14.33 2.99 -7.45
N GLN A 233 14.23 1.73 -7.89
CA GLN A 233 13.15 1.29 -8.76
C GLN A 233 11.77 1.36 -8.09
N ILE A 234 11.68 1.01 -6.81
CA ILE A 234 10.44 1.15 -6.03
C ILE A 234 10.07 2.64 -5.90
N ALA A 235 11.03 3.51 -5.60
CA ALA A 235 10.80 4.95 -5.51
C ALA A 235 10.32 5.54 -6.86
N GLU A 236 10.91 5.12 -7.98
CA GLU A 236 10.50 5.52 -9.33
C GLU A 236 9.10 5.03 -9.71
N GLY A 237 8.65 3.91 -9.12
CA GLY A 237 7.29 3.40 -9.27
C GLY A 237 6.23 4.19 -8.50
N PHE A 238 6.61 5.11 -7.61
CA PHE A 238 5.63 5.92 -6.90
C PHE A 238 5.18 7.09 -7.79
N LEU A 239 3.91 7.04 -8.20
CA LEU A 239 3.30 8.00 -9.12
C LEU A 239 2.88 9.30 -8.43
N GLY A 240 3.08 9.42 -7.12
CA GLY A 240 2.70 10.60 -6.35
C GLY A 240 1.24 10.58 -5.95
N VAL A 241 0.67 11.78 -5.83
CA VAL A 241 -0.69 12.01 -5.33
C VAL A 241 -1.57 12.68 -6.37
N ALA A 242 -2.85 12.31 -6.38
CA ALA A 242 -3.92 12.97 -7.14
C ALA A 242 -5.17 13.09 -6.26
N THR A 243 -6.18 13.83 -6.71
CA THR A 243 -7.45 13.91 -5.98
C THR A 243 -8.50 12.97 -6.55
N TRP A 244 -9.42 12.53 -5.70
CA TRP A 244 -10.60 11.78 -6.13
C TRP A 244 -11.45 12.58 -7.14
N GLN A 245 -11.56 13.89 -6.93
CA GLN A 245 -12.23 14.81 -7.84
C GLN A 245 -11.63 14.77 -9.24
N ARG A 246 -10.30 14.83 -9.35
CA ARG A 246 -9.62 14.77 -10.65
C ARG A 246 -9.86 13.43 -11.32
N LEU A 247 -9.76 12.32 -10.58
CA LEU A 247 -10.04 10.99 -11.12
C LEU A 247 -11.48 10.91 -11.67
N CYS A 248 -12.46 11.39 -10.91
CA CYS A 248 -13.85 11.42 -11.36
C CYS A 248 -14.03 12.30 -12.61
N SER A 249 -13.43 13.50 -12.62
CA SER A 249 -13.50 14.44 -13.74
C SER A 249 -12.91 13.85 -15.03
N GLU A 250 -11.72 13.24 -14.96
CA GLU A 250 -11.02 12.67 -16.12
C GLU A 250 -11.69 11.41 -16.68
N LEU A 251 -12.53 10.74 -15.86
CA LEU A 251 -13.24 9.51 -16.23
C LEU A 251 -14.74 9.71 -16.42
N ASP A 252 -15.22 10.95 -16.35
CA ASP A 252 -16.63 11.32 -16.49
C ASP A 252 -17.52 10.55 -15.49
N LEU A 253 -17.09 10.52 -14.22
CA LEU A 253 -17.84 9.94 -13.11
C LEU A 253 -18.44 11.05 -12.24
N PRO A 254 -19.63 10.83 -11.65
CA PRO A 254 -20.24 11.79 -10.74
C PRO A 254 -19.40 12.00 -9.48
N TRP A 255 -19.35 13.25 -9.00
CA TRP A 255 -18.73 13.62 -7.72
C TRP A 255 -19.71 14.37 -6.80
N PRO A 256 -19.81 13.98 -5.51
CA PRO A 256 -19.25 12.76 -4.94
C PRO A 256 -19.92 11.52 -5.55
N SER A 257 -19.15 10.45 -5.79
CA SER A 257 -19.71 9.16 -6.23
C SER A 257 -20.48 8.53 -5.06
N ILE A 258 -21.69 9.02 -4.82
CA ILE A 258 -22.62 8.44 -3.86
C ILE A 258 -23.64 7.68 -4.70
N ALA A 259 -23.31 6.46 -5.11
CA ALA A 259 -24.36 5.47 -5.30
C ALA A 259 -24.93 5.18 -3.90
N ASN A 260 -26.22 5.45 -3.69
CA ASN A 260 -26.94 5.20 -2.44
C ASN A 260 -26.54 3.86 -1.83
N ILE A 261 -25.70 3.87 -0.80
CA ILE A 261 -25.49 2.70 0.04
C ILE A 261 -26.80 2.50 0.79
N ARG A 262 -27.69 1.68 0.22
CA ARG A 262 -28.75 1.03 0.99
C ARG A 262 -28.03 0.31 2.12
N GLN A 263 -28.13 0.88 3.31
CA GLN A 263 -27.92 0.18 4.57
C GLN A 263 -28.95 -0.95 4.62
N THR A 264 -28.67 -2.06 3.96
CA THR A 264 -29.44 -3.28 4.17
C THR A 264 -28.72 -4.03 5.27
N VAL A 265 -29.13 -3.68 6.49
CA VAL A 265 -28.98 -4.52 7.66
C VAL A 265 -29.73 -5.81 7.39
N ILE A 266 -29.02 -6.94 7.29
CA ILE A 266 -29.49 -8.25 7.75
C ILE A 266 -28.29 -8.91 8.43
#